data_AF-A0A519XY62-F1
#
_entry.id   AF-A0A519XY62-F1
#
_cell.length_a   1.000
_cell.length_b   1.000
_cell.length_c   1.000
_cell.angle_alpha   90.00
_cell.angle_beta   90.00
_cell.angle_gamma   90.00
#
_symmetry.space_group_name_H-M   'P 1'
#
loop_
_entity.id
_entity.type
_entity.pdbx_description
1 polymer ?
#
loop_
_entity_poly.entity_id
_entity_poly.type
_entity_poly.pdbx_seq_one_letter_code
_entity_poly.pdbx_strand_id
1 'polypeptide(L)'
;MSLTDFRTLGRSGLVVSPLALGTMTFGTARWGSTDEVSQAIFNAYVDAGGNFVDTADVYAGGRSEELLGSYLAERKLRDKLVLATKFGFSAEVGNPNASGNGRKQIYRALEGSLRRL
;
A
#
# COMPACT_ATOMS: atom_id res chain seq x y z
N MET A 1 7.45 17.67 -14.44
CA MET A 1 6.55 17.60 -13.28
C MET A 1 7.31 16.88 -12.19
N SER A 2 7.62 17.56 -11.10
CA SER A 2 8.29 17.00 -9.93
C SER A 2 7.29 16.22 -9.07
N LEU A 3 7.74 15.23 -8.28
CA LEU A 3 6.89 14.56 -7.29
C LEU A 3 6.43 15.50 -6.16
N THR A 4 7.08 16.66 -6.03
CA THR A 4 6.73 17.74 -5.09
C THR A 4 5.72 18.74 -5.65
N ASP A 5 5.29 18.60 -6.91
CA ASP A 5 4.20 19.41 -7.50
C ASP A 5 2.85 18.90 -6.98
N PHE A 6 2.64 19.00 -5.67
CA PHE A 6 1.52 18.38 -4.96
C PHE A 6 0.16 18.91 -5.44
N ARG A 7 -0.85 18.04 -5.35
CA ARG A 7 -2.23 18.33 -5.74
C ARG A 7 -3.22 17.82 -4.68
N THR A 8 -4.39 18.44 -4.61
CA THR A 8 -5.48 17.93 -3.77
C THR A 8 -6.10 16.69 -4.39
N LEU A 9 -6.41 15.68 -3.55
CA LEU A 9 -7.09 14.46 -3.99
C LEU A 9 -8.61 14.62 -3.86
N GLY A 10 -9.22 15.25 -4.87
CA GLY A 10 -10.66 15.50 -4.90
C GLY A 10 -11.15 16.26 -3.66
N ARG A 11 -12.17 15.73 -2.98
CA ARG A 11 -12.77 16.34 -1.77
C ARG A 11 -12.29 15.72 -0.45
N SER A 12 -11.22 14.92 -0.48
CA SER A 12 -10.76 14.16 0.70
C SER A 12 -10.02 15.00 1.74
N GLY A 13 -9.54 16.19 1.38
CA GLY A 13 -8.62 16.98 2.21
C GLY A 13 -7.16 16.52 2.16
N LEU A 14 -6.85 15.45 1.43
CA LEU A 14 -5.49 14.95 1.25
C LEU A 14 -4.74 15.73 0.16
N VAL A 15 -3.44 15.92 0.39
CA VAL A 15 -2.50 16.54 -0.56
C VAL A 15 -1.49 15.48 -0.98
N VAL A 16 -1.46 15.16 -2.28
CA VAL A 16 -0.72 14.02 -2.83
C VAL A 16 0.23 14.43 -3.95
N SER A 17 1.29 13.65 -4.13
CA SER A 17 2.19 13.74 -5.27
C SER A 17 1.42 13.50 -6.57
N PRO A 18 1.90 14.08 -7.69
CA PRO A 18 1.26 13.92 -8.98
C PRO A 18 1.23 12.48 -9.52
N LEU A 19 2.11 11.62 -8.99
CA LEU A 19 2.22 10.20 -9.31
C LEU A 19 2.17 9.39 -8.02
N ALA A 20 1.36 8.34 -8.02
CA ALA A 20 1.33 7.36 -6.94
C ALA A 20 2.32 6.22 -7.22
N LEU A 21 2.98 5.74 -6.17
CA LEU A 21 3.78 4.52 -6.23
C LEU A 21 2.86 3.30 -6.06
N GLY A 22 2.64 2.55 -7.14
CA GLY A 22 1.94 1.27 -7.09
C GLY A 22 2.85 0.14 -6.63
N THR A 23 2.37 -0.72 -5.73
CA THR A 23 3.21 -1.72 -5.04
C THR A 23 2.81 -3.17 -5.30
N MET A 24 1.97 -3.44 -6.31
CA MET A 24 1.54 -4.80 -6.67
C MET A 24 2.70 -5.77 -6.95
N THR A 25 3.85 -5.26 -7.38
CA THR A 25 5.07 -6.04 -7.64
C THR A 25 5.83 -6.41 -6.36
N PHE A 26 5.59 -5.74 -5.23
CA PHE A 26 6.40 -5.89 -4.03
C PHE A 26 6.13 -7.25 -3.37
N GLY A 27 7.19 -8.05 -3.17
CA GLY A 27 7.08 -9.41 -2.63
C GLY A 27 6.47 -10.43 -3.60
N THR A 28 6.24 -10.07 -4.86
CA THR A 28 5.66 -10.99 -5.86
C THR A 28 6.75 -11.83 -6.54
N ALA A 29 6.84 -13.12 -6.18
CA ALA A 29 7.97 -13.99 -6.57
C ALA A 29 8.17 -14.22 -8.09
N ARG A 30 7.09 -14.29 -8.89
CA ARG A 30 7.20 -14.77 -10.28
C ARG A 30 7.50 -13.66 -11.31
N TRP A 31 7.03 -12.45 -11.05
CA TRP A 31 7.11 -11.33 -12.00
C TRP A 31 7.35 -9.98 -11.33
N GLY A 32 7.43 -9.95 -10.00
CA GLY A 32 7.60 -8.74 -9.22
C GLY A 32 9.04 -8.49 -8.81
N SER A 33 9.20 -7.78 -7.71
CA SER A 33 10.47 -7.38 -7.14
C SER A 33 10.78 -8.20 -5.90
N THR A 34 12.07 -8.50 -5.67
CA THR A 34 12.52 -9.02 -4.37
C THR A 34 12.31 -7.96 -3.29
N ASP A 35 12.45 -8.34 -2.03
CA ASP A 35 12.29 -7.42 -0.89
C ASP A 35 13.31 -6.26 -0.98
N GLU A 36 14.57 -6.55 -1.33
CA GLU A 36 15.64 -5.55 -1.47
C GLU A 36 15.34 -4.55 -2.61
N VAL A 37 14.88 -5.05 -3.76
CA VAL A 37 14.51 -4.20 -4.90
C VAL A 37 13.27 -3.39 -4.58
N SER A 38 12.30 -3.98 -3.87
CA SER A 38 11.09 -3.29 -3.42
C SER A 38 11.43 -2.13 -2.48
N GLN A 39 12.33 -2.36 -1.53
CA GLN A 39 12.82 -1.33 -0.61
C GLN A 39 13.59 -0.22 -1.36
N ALA A 40 14.44 -0.58 -2.32
CA ALA A 40 15.16 0.38 -3.15
C ALA A 40 14.21 1.26 -3.99
N ILE A 41 13.17 0.67 -4.58
CA ILE A 41 12.12 1.42 -5.30
C ILE A 41 11.38 2.37 -4.37
N PHE A 42 10.96 1.89 -3.19
CA PHE A 42 10.28 2.72 -2.20
C PHE A 42 11.16 3.91 -1.77
N ASN A 43 12.43 3.65 -1.42
CA ASN A 43 13.38 4.67 -1.02
C ASN A 43 13.58 5.71 -2.13
N ALA A 44 13.81 5.28 -3.37
CA ALA A 44 13.97 6.19 -4.49
C ALA A 44 12.75 7.10 -4.69
N TYR A 45 11.52 6.57 -4.53
CA TYR A 45 10.30 7.37 -4.65
C TYR A 45 10.17 8.41 -3.53
N VAL A 46 10.37 8.01 -2.26
CA VAL A 46 10.23 8.95 -1.13
C VAL A 46 11.37 9.97 -1.08
N ASP A 47 12.59 9.58 -1.46
CA ASP A 47 13.76 10.48 -1.51
C ASP A 47 13.60 11.53 -2.63
N ALA A 48 12.87 11.20 -3.69
CA ALA A 48 12.46 12.15 -4.72
C ALA A 48 11.26 13.05 -4.32
N GLY A 49 10.76 12.92 -3.08
CA GLY A 49 9.66 13.73 -2.54
C GLY A 49 8.26 13.15 -2.76
N GLY A 50 8.16 11.91 -3.24
CA GLY A 50 6.90 11.20 -3.41
C GLY A 50 6.18 10.96 -2.09
N ASN A 51 4.87 11.21 -2.05
CA ASN A 51 4.08 11.03 -0.83
C ASN A 51 2.82 10.15 -0.94
N PHE A 52 2.55 9.53 -2.10
CA PHE A 52 1.31 8.79 -2.33
C PHE A 52 1.62 7.35 -2.75
N VAL A 53 1.27 6.39 -1.90
CA VAL A 53 1.59 4.97 -2.10
C VAL A 53 0.32 4.15 -2.11
N ASP A 54 0.22 3.25 -3.09
CA ASP A 54 -0.93 2.39 -3.34
C ASP A 54 -0.56 0.91 -3.15
N THR A 55 -1.38 0.18 -2.38
CA THR A 55 -1.23 -1.25 -2.09
C THR A 55 -2.61 -1.94 -2.00
N ALA A 56 -2.66 -3.23 -1.64
CA ALA A 56 -3.90 -3.95 -1.36
C ALA A 56 -3.65 -5.16 -0.45
N ASP A 57 -4.68 -5.57 0.29
CA ASP A 57 -4.62 -6.74 1.19
C ASP A 57 -4.25 -8.06 0.49
N VAL A 58 -4.58 -8.20 -0.80
CA VAL A 58 -4.27 -9.39 -1.61
C VAL A 58 -2.94 -9.31 -2.36
N TYR A 59 -2.26 -8.16 -2.42
CA TYR A 59 -1.00 -8.05 -3.15
C TYR A 59 0.06 -8.93 -2.50
N ALA A 60 0.57 -9.89 -3.28
CA ALA A 60 1.44 -10.97 -2.80
C ALA A 60 0.90 -11.67 -1.54
N GLY A 61 -0.43 -11.84 -1.44
CA GLY A 61 -1.07 -12.47 -0.26
C GLY A 61 -0.93 -11.65 1.03
N GLY A 62 -0.78 -10.33 0.93
CA GLY A 62 -0.59 -9.42 2.05
C GLY A 62 0.87 -9.03 2.29
N ARG A 63 1.82 -9.74 1.66
CA ARG A 63 3.27 -9.45 1.81
C ARG A 63 3.63 -8.03 1.38
N SER A 64 2.96 -7.47 0.37
CA SER A 64 3.20 -6.08 -0.05
C SER A 64 2.91 -5.07 1.07
N GLU A 65 1.86 -5.29 1.87
CA GLU A 65 1.54 -4.43 3.01
C GLU A 65 2.58 -4.59 4.14
N GLU A 66 3.01 -5.82 4.43
CA GLU A 66 4.05 -6.09 5.44
C GLU A 66 5.37 -5.37 5.12
N LEU A 67 5.79 -5.44 3.85
CA LEU A 67 6.99 -4.74 3.39
C LEU A 67 6.84 -3.24 3.58
N LEU A 68 5.72 -2.66 3.13
CA LEU A 68 5.47 -1.23 3.30
C LEU A 68 5.43 -0.81 4.78
N GLY A 69 4.77 -1.57 5.65
CA GLY A 69 4.74 -1.30 7.09
C GLY A 69 6.15 -1.24 7.68
N SER A 70 7.02 -2.18 7.29
CA SER A 70 8.42 -2.17 7.72
C SER A 70 9.18 -0.93 7.24
N TYR A 71 9.02 -0.54 5.97
CA TYR A 71 9.71 0.63 5.40
C TYR A 71 9.22 1.94 6.04
N LEU A 72 7.91 2.06 6.27
CA LEU A 72 7.28 3.20 6.93
C LEU A 72 7.80 3.40 8.35
N ALA A 73 7.91 2.32 9.11
CA ALA A 73 8.41 2.32 10.48
C ALA A 73 9.90 2.70 10.53
N GLU A 74 10.72 2.08 9.68
CA GLU A 74 12.16 2.36 9.58
C GLU A 74 12.43 3.85 9.25
N ARG A 75 11.69 4.39 8.27
CA ARG A 75 11.87 5.77 7.79
C ARG A 75 11.08 6.81 8.60
N LYS A 76 10.24 6.39 9.55
CA LYS A 76 9.34 7.25 10.37
C LYS A 76 8.46 8.16 9.50
N LEU A 77 7.81 7.59 8.49
CA LEU A 77 7.07 8.34 7.46
C LEU A 77 5.54 8.32 7.63
N ARG A 78 5.02 7.76 8.73
CA ARG A 78 3.57 7.52 8.89
C ARG A 78 2.71 8.77 8.69
N ASP A 79 3.15 9.92 9.19
CA ASP A 79 2.41 11.19 9.10
C ASP A 79 2.72 11.99 7.81
N LYS A 80 3.67 11.52 7.00
CA LYS A 80 4.12 12.21 5.78
C LYS A 80 3.57 11.57 4.50
N LEU A 81 3.18 10.31 4.56
CA LEU A 81 2.68 9.55 3.42
C LEU A 81 1.16 9.39 3.46
N VAL A 82 0.55 9.48 2.29
CA VAL A 82 -0.81 9.02 2.03
C VAL A 82 -0.73 7.57 1.56
N LEU A 83 -1.26 6.67 2.38
CA LEU A 83 -1.33 5.23 2.09
C LEU A 83 -2.75 4.88 1.63
N ALA A 84 -2.88 4.39 0.42
CA ALA A 84 -4.12 3.83 -0.10
C ALA A 84 -4.00 2.30 -0.13
N THR A 85 -4.87 1.62 0.60
CA THR A 85 -5.04 0.17 0.51
C THR A 85 -6.47 -0.17 0.07
N LYS A 86 -6.67 -1.43 -0.32
CA LYS A 86 -7.89 -1.94 -0.94
C LYS A 86 -8.20 -3.31 -0.35
N PHE A 87 -9.47 -3.68 -0.41
CA PHE A 87 -9.96 -5.02 -0.12
C PHE A 87 -11.06 -5.41 -1.12
N GLY A 88 -11.44 -6.67 -1.15
CA GLY A 88 -12.64 -7.14 -1.86
C GLY A 88 -12.46 -8.48 -2.57
N PHE A 89 -11.22 -8.83 -2.92
CA PHE A 89 -10.88 -10.16 -3.40
C PHE A 89 -10.72 -11.13 -2.23
N SER A 90 -10.84 -12.44 -2.51
CA SER A 90 -10.67 -13.45 -1.47
C SER A 90 -9.19 -13.53 -1.06
N ALA A 91 -8.90 -13.16 0.18
CA ALA A 91 -7.57 -13.29 0.77
C ALA A 91 -7.33 -14.67 1.42
N GLU A 92 -8.37 -15.50 1.54
CA GLU A 92 -8.31 -16.80 2.25
C GLU A 92 -9.16 -17.86 1.52
N VAL A 93 -8.49 -18.87 0.95
CA VAL A 93 -9.14 -19.97 0.23
C VAL A 93 -10.05 -20.75 1.18
N GLY A 94 -11.31 -20.98 0.76
CA GLY A 94 -12.29 -21.74 1.53
C GLY A 94 -13.04 -20.93 2.60
N ASN A 95 -12.70 -19.66 2.81
CA ASN A 95 -13.43 -18.80 3.74
C ASN A 95 -14.46 -17.92 2.99
N PRO A 96 -15.76 -18.21 3.07
CA PRO A 96 -16.80 -17.43 2.37
C PRO A 96 -16.95 -16.01 2.90
N ASN A 97 -16.37 -15.71 4.07
CA ASN A 97 -16.40 -14.38 4.68
C ASN A 97 -15.15 -13.54 4.37
N ALA A 98 -14.22 -14.04 3.54
CA ALA A 98 -12.94 -13.38 3.25
C ALA A 98 -12.94 -12.58 1.93
N SER A 99 -14.12 -12.33 1.33
CA SER A 99 -14.25 -11.63 0.04
C SER A 99 -15.52 -10.77 -0.02
N GLY A 100 -15.57 -9.89 -1.02
CA GLY A 100 -16.71 -9.02 -1.30
C GLY A 100 -16.82 -7.79 -0.41
N ASN A 101 -17.89 -7.02 -0.60
CA ASN A 101 -18.10 -5.70 0.01
C ASN A 101 -19.04 -5.75 1.23
N GLY A 102 -19.23 -6.93 1.82
CA GLY A 102 -20.08 -7.11 2.99
C GLY A 102 -19.43 -6.55 4.26
N ARG A 103 -20.26 -6.08 5.21
CA ARG A 103 -19.81 -5.50 6.50
C ARG A 103 -18.72 -6.33 7.19
N LYS A 104 -18.90 -7.65 7.26
CA LYS A 104 -17.96 -8.55 7.94
C LYS A 104 -16.57 -8.54 7.28
N GLN A 105 -16.52 -8.56 5.94
CA GLN A 105 -15.25 -8.52 5.22
C GLN A 105 -14.58 -7.15 5.32
N ILE A 106 -15.35 -6.05 5.26
CA ILE A 106 -14.82 -4.69 5.40
C ILE A 106 -14.00 -4.55 6.68
N TYR A 107 -14.60 -4.88 7.83
CA TYR A 107 -13.92 -4.76 9.12
C TYR A 107 -12.74 -5.73 9.23
N ARG A 108 -12.92 -6.98 8.78
CA ARG A 108 -11.84 -7.98 8.81
C ARG A 108 -10.63 -7.51 8.00
N ALA A 109 -10.84 -7.00 6.79
CA ALA A 109 -9.78 -6.53 5.91
C ALA A 109 -9.11 -5.27 6.46
N LEU A 110 -9.89 -4.30 6.95
CA LEU A 110 -9.38 -3.09 7.60
C LEU A 110 -8.42 -3.42 8.73
N GLU A 111 -8.86 -4.26 9.67
CA GLU A 111 -8.04 -4.68 10.81
C GLU A 111 -6.82 -5.51 10.39
N GLY A 112 -6.95 -6.29 9.31
CA GLY A 112 -5.84 -7.02 8.71
C GLY A 112 -4.76 -6.09 8.17
N SER A 113 -5.15 -5.10 7.36
CA SER A 113 -4.23 -4.11 6.79
C SER A 113 -3.57 -3.26 7.88
N LEU A 114 -4.31 -2.82 8.90
CA LEU A 114 -3.76 -2.05 10.04
C LEU A 114 -2.71 -2.82 10.86
N ARG A 115 -2.74 -4.16 10.85
CA ARG A 115 -1.71 -4.97 11.51
C ARG A 115 -0.45 -5.17 10.66
N ARG A 116 -0.60 -5.15 9.33
CA ARG A 116 0.52 -5.36 8.40
C ARG A 116 1.28 -4.06 8.10
N LEU A 117 0.58 -2.93 8.06
CA LEU A 117 1.11 -1.58 7.85
C LEU A 117 1.50 -0.89 9.16
#